data_AF-A0A944VT96-F1
#
_entry.id   AF-A0A944VT96-F1
#
_cell.length_a   1.000
_cell.length_b   1.000
_cell.length_c   1.000
_cell.angle_alpha   90.00
_cell.angle_beta   90.00
_cell.angle_gamma   90.00
#
_symmetry.space_group_name_H-M   'P 1'
#
loop_
_entity.id
_entity.type
_entity.pdbx_description
1 polymer ?
#
loop_
_entity_poly.entity_id
_entity_poly.type
_entity_poly.pdbx_seq_one_letter_code
_entity_poly.pdbx_strand_id
1 'polypeptide(L)' 'MKKKSGVFYGIGVGPGENELITVKAVRIIKEVDCIFAPRADSKGSSLAREYFLYLYRVFLETP' A
#
# COMPACT_ATOMS: atom_id res chain seq x y z
N MET A 1 -25.64 -11.73 -15.32
CA MET A 1 -25.07 -11.41 -13.99
C MET A 1 -24.07 -10.27 -14.13
N LYS A 2 -24.21 -9.14 -13.40
CA LYS A 2 -23.17 -8.10 -13.37
C LYS A 2 -21.99 -8.60 -12.53
N LYS A 3 -20.80 -8.62 -13.13
CA LYS A 3 -19.55 -8.93 -12.41
C LYS A 3 -19.29 -7.78 -11.42
N LYS A 4 -19.20 -8.07 -10.11
CA LYS A 4 -18.74 -7.06 -9.14
C LYS A 4 -17.26 -6.79 -9.43
N SER A 5 -16.94 -5.56 -9.82
CA SER A 5 -15.56 -5.08 -9.88
C SER A 5 -15.10 -4.68 -8.48
N GLY A 6 -13.84 -4.95 -8.14
CA GLY A 6 -13.21 -4.38 -6.96
C GLY A 6 -13.04 -2.86 -7.07
N VAL A 7 -12.69 -2.22 -5.97
CA VAL A 7 -12.32 -0.79 -5.94
C VAL A 7 -10.81 -0.68 -5.88
N PHE A 8 -10.22 0.10 -6.78
CA PHE A 8 -8.80 0.42 -6.76
C PHE A 8 -8.59 1.77 -6.08
N TYR A 9 -7.75 1.81 -5.04
CA TYR A 9 -7.41 3.03 -4.33
C TYR A 9 -5.97 3.45 -4.66
N GLY A 10 -5.80 4.64 -5.25
CA GLY A 10 -4.51 5.31 -5.32
C GLY A 10 -4.25 6.05 -4.01
N ILE A 11 -3.23 5.63 -3.25
CA ILE A 11 -2.94 6.17 -1.93
C ILE A 11 -1.59 6.88 -1.95
N GLY A 12 -1.60 8.18 -1.66
CA GLY A 12 -0.38 8.94 -1.35
C GLY A 12 0.07 8.65 0.08
N VAL A 13 1.30 8.19 0.24
CA VAL A 13 1.85 7.76 1.54
C VAL A 13 2.64 8.84 2.27
N GLY A 14 2.87 9.99 1.61
CA GLY A 14 3.72 11.07 2.12
C GLY A 14 5.18 10.95 1.66
N PRO A 15 6.08 11.85 2.13
CA PRO A 15 7.47 11.90 1.69
C PRO A 15 8.36 10.84 2.35
N GLY A 16 7.98 10.34 3.52
CA GLY A 16 8.61 9.16 4.10
C GLY A 16 8.60 9.04 5.62
N GLU A 17 8.00 9.98 6.34
CA GLU A 17 7.80 9.88 7.78
C GLU A 17 6.41 9.33 8.09
N ASN A 18 6.33 8.33 8.98
CA ASN A 18 5.05 7.69 9.36
C ASN A 18 4.01 8.68 9.88
N GLU A 19 4.42 9.78 10.52
CA GLU A 19 3.51 10.80 11.05
C GLU A 19 2.88 11.69 9.98
N LEU A 20 3.45 11.70 8.76
CA LEU A 20 2.98 12.54 7.66
C LEU A 20 1.94 11.85 6.77
N ILE A 21 1.61 10.59 7.07
CA ILE A 21 0.51 9.91 6.39
C ILE A 21 -0.84 10.45 6.87
N THR A 22 -1.79 10.56 5.95
CA THR A 22 -3.17 10.93 6.33
C THR A 22 -3.87 9.79 7.07
N VAL A 23 -4.72 10.15 8.05
CA VAL A 23 -5.59 9.19 8.76
C VAL A 23 -6.49 8.40 7.80
N LYS A 24 -6.92 9.01 6.69
CA LYS A 24 -7.73 8.35 5.65
C LYS A 24 -6.95 7.24 4.94
N ALA A 25 -5.69 7.48 4.59
CA ALA A 25 -4.82 6.47 3.98
C ALA A 25 -4.64 5.28 4.92
N VAL A 26 -4.34 5.53 6.21
CA VAL A 26 -4.23 4.46 7.21
C VAL A 26 -5.50 3.62 7.29
N ARG A 27 -6.69 4.24 7.32
CA ARG A 27 -7.97 3.52 7.35
C ARG A 27 -8.16 2.63 6.13
N ILE A 28 -7.96 3.17 4.93
CA ILE A 28 -8.13 2.39 3.68
C ILE A 28 -7.14 1.23 3.63
N ILE A 29 -5.86 1.48 3.95
CA ILE A 29 -4.81 0.45 3.93
C ILE A 29 -5.16 -0.70 4.91
N LYS A 30 -5.86 -0.42 6.02
CA LYS A 30 -6.35 -1.46 6.96
C LYS A 30 -7.49 -2.33 6.45
N GLU A 31 -8.26 -1.83 5.50
CA GLU A 31 -9.50 -2.48 5.04
C GLU A 31 -9.32 -3.22 3.71
N VAL A 32 -8.30 -2.89 2.92
CA VAL A 32 -8.08 -3.50 1.61
C VAL A 32 -7.56 -4.93 1.71
N ASP A 33 -8.04 -5.80 0.81
CA ASP A 33 -7.61 -7.19 0.73
C ASP A 33 -6.13 -7.34 0.29
N CYS A 34 -5.62 -6.35 -0.46
CA CYS A 34 -4.31 -6.42 -1.08
C CYS A 34 -3.69 -5.02 -1.26
N ILE A 35 -2.36 -4.94 -1.10
CA ILE A 35 -1.57 -3.72 -1.30
C ILE A 35 -0.54 -3.97 -2.41
N PHE A 36 -0.48 -3.05 -3.36
CA PHE A 36 0.56 -2.97 -4.38
C PHE A 36 1.52 -1.84 -4.01
N ALA A 37 2.80 -2.17 -3.83
CA ALA A 37 3.85 -1.21 -3.50
C ALA A 37 5.01 -1.37 -4.50
N PRO A 38 5.00 -0.60 -5.61
CA PRO A 38 6.04 -0.72 -6.64
C PRO A 38 7.41 -0.33 -6.08
N ARG A 39 8.45 -0.90 -6.69
CA ARG A 39 9.86 -0.60 -6.42
C ARG A 39 10.61 -0.45 -7.74
N ALA A 40 11.70 0.34 -7.73
CA ALA A 40 12.48 0.63 -8.93
C ALA A 40 13.58 -0.42 -9.22
N ASP A 41 14.03 -1.15 -8.20
CA ASP A 41 15.05 -2.19 -8.33
C ASP A 41 14.65 -3.50 -7.64
N SER A 42 15.35 -4.58 -7.98
CA SER A 42 15.17 -5.90 -7.36
C SER A 42 15.98 -6.08 -6.07
N LYS A 43 16.79 -5.08 -5.69
CA LYS A 43 17.71 -5.12 -4.56
C LYS A 43 17.32 -4.09 -3.50
N GLY A 44 16.18 -4.33 -2.86
CA GLY A 44 15.69 -3.47 -1.79
C GLY A 44 14.20 -3.67 -1.54
N SER A 45 13.70 -3.12 -0.44
CA SER A 45 12.28 -3.03 -0.17
C SER A 45 11.76 -1.66 -0.65
N SER A 46 10.49 -1.58 -1.07
CA SER A 46 9.89 -0.28 -1.43
C SER A 46 9.85 0.62 -0.19
N LEU A 47 10.29 1.87 -0.28
CA LEU A 47 10.19 2.83 0.84
C LEU A 47 8.76 2.92 1.36
N ALA A 48 7.78 2.93 0.44
CA ALA A 48 6.36 2.91 0.80
C ALA A 48 5.95 1.66 1.58
N ARG A 49 6.58 0.51 1.30
CA ARG A 49 6.32 -0.76 2.00
C ARG A 49 6.88 -0.74 3.43
N GLU A 50 8.04 -0.13 3.66
CA GLU A 50 8.64 -0.06 5.01
C GLU A 50 7.70 0.62 6.02
N TYR A 51 6.90 1.60 5.59
CA TYR A 51 5.92 2.28 6.44
C TYR A 51 4.79 1.38 6.95
N PHE A 52 4.43 0.37 6.17
CA PHE A 52 3.25 -0.45 6.44
C PHE A 52 3.61 -1.90 6.76
N LEU A 53 4.90 -2.23 6.83
CA LEU A 53 5.40 -3.59 7.06
C LEU A 53 4.88 -4.19 8.37
N TYR A 54 4.80 -3.37 9.43
CA TYR A 54 4.34 -3.78 10.75
C TYR A 54 2.83 -3.95 10.86
N LEU A 55 2.09 -3.52 9.83
CA LEU A 55 0.64 -3.44 9.90
C LEU A 55 -0.07 -4.47 9.02
N TYR A 56 0.58 -5.08 8.01
CA TYR A 56 -0.17 -5.84 6.98
C TYR A 56 0.48 -7.13 6.46
N ARG A 57 -0.40 -7.98 5.92
CA ARG A 57 -0.20 -9.42 5.70
C ARG A 57 0.07 -9.85 4.25
N VAL A 58 -0.24 -9.03 3.23
CA VAL A 58 -0.05 -9.42 1.82
C VAL A 58 0.41 -8.23 0.97
N PHE A 59 1.62 -8.36 0.42
CA PHE A 59 2.18 -7.44 -0.57
C PHE A 59 2.32 -8.17 -1.89
N LEU A 60 1.78 -7.58 -2.95
CA LEU A 60 2.11 -7.99 -4.31
C LEU A 60 3.33 -7.16 -4.74
N GLU A 61 4.51 -7.76 -4.59
CA GLU A 61 5.74 -7.21 -5.16
C GLU A 61 5.65 -7.38 -6.67
N THR A 62 5.56 -6.27 -7.39
CA THR A 62 5.74 -6.28 -8.84
C THR A 62 7.24 -6.40 -9.13
N PRO A 63 7.65 -7.22 -10.12
CA PRO A 63 9.04 -7.33 -10.53
C PRO A 63 9.65 -6.00 -10.97
#